data_AF-A0A429JRG1-F1
#
_entry.id   AF-A0A429JRG1-F1
#
_cell.length_a   1.000
_cell.length_b   1.000
_cell.length_c   1.000
_cell.angle_alpha   90.00
_cell.angle_beta   90.00
_cell.angle_gamma   90.00
#
_symmetry.space_group_name_H-M   'P 1'
#
loop_
_entity.id
_entity.type
_entity.pdbx_description
1 polymer ?
#
loop_
_entity_poly.entity_id
_entity_poly.type
_entity_poly.pdbx_seq_one_letter_code
_entity_poly.pdbx_strand_id
1 'polypeptide(L)' 'MADLVEGRARCGPPVVVHPHTTLDEAVGQLTTARRSSVLVVEDADRPLGRILADDLLPERGHPHTRRPSQ' A
#
# COMPACT_ATOMS: atom_id res chain seq x y z
N MET A 1 -25.74 -3.74 5.51
CA MET A 1 -24.65 -4.61 5.99
C MET A 1 -24.20 -5.64 4.96
N ALA A 2 -25.10 -6.26 4.17
CA ALA A 2 -24.73 -7.14 3.05
C ALA A 2 -23.91 -6.42 1.94
N ASP A 3 -24.30 -5.19 1.62
CA ASP A 3 -23.68 -4.37 0.56
C ASP A 3 -22.17 -4.06 0.77
N LEU A 4 -21.72 -3.90 2.03
CA LEU A 4 -20.30 -3.67 2.36
C LEU A 4 -19.45 -4.95 2.21
N VAL A 5 -20.01 -6.12 2.52
CA VAL A 5 -19.36 -7.43 2.34
C VAL A 5 -19.28 -7.79 0.86
N GLU A 6 -20.33 -7.53 0.09
CA GLU A 6 -20.31 -7.66 -1.38
C GLU A 6 -19.37 -6.66 -2.04
N GLY A 7 -19.26 -5.45 -1.51
CA GLY A 7 -18.26 -4.47 -1.93
C GLY A 7 -16.83 -4.97 -1.76
N ARG A 8 -16.54 -5.69 -0.66
CA ARG A 8 -15.22 -6.27 -0.41
C ARG A 8 -14.88 -7.42 -1.37
N ALA A 9 -15.86 -8.22 -1.78
CA ALA A 9 -15.66 -9.30 -2.76
C ALA A 9 -15.40 -8.77 -4.19
N ARG A 10 -15.89 -7.57 -4.53
CA ARG A 10 -15.58 -6.89 -5.80
C ARG A 10 -14.15 -6.34 -5.85
N CYS A 11 -13.56 -6.05 -4.69
CA CYS A 11 -12.14 -5.78 -4.60
C CYS A 11 -11.41 -7.12 -4.72
N GLY A 12 -11.05 -7.48 -5.95
CA GLY A 12 -10.14 -8.60 -6.24
C GLY A 12 -8.84 -8.55 -5.42
N PRO A 13 -7.96 -9.55 -5.56
CA PRO A 13 -6.84 -9.75 -4.64
C PRO A 13 -6.01 -8.47 -4.44
N PRO A 14 -5.50 -8.24 -3.21
CA PRO A 14 -4.68 -7.07 -2.93
C PRO A 14 -3.44 -7.08 -3.82
N VAL A 15 -2.94 -5.89 -4.15
CA VAL A 15 -1.59 -5.77 -4.72
C VAL A 15 -0.61 -6.08 -3.60
N VAL A 16 0.28 -7.04 -3.82
CA VAL A 16 1.24 -7.52 -2.83
C VAL A 16 2.64 -7.12 -3.26
N VAL A 17 3.41 -6.50 -2.36
CA VAL A 17 4.79 -6.05 -2.61
C VAL A 17 5.73 -6.50 -1.48
N HIS A 18 7.02 -6.59 -1.78
CA HIS A 18 8.06 -6.88 -0.79
C HIS A 18 8.47 -5.58 -0.07
N PRO A 19 8.92 -5.59 1.21
CA PRO A 19 9.46 -4.41 1.89
C PRO A 19 10.66 -3.74 1.19
N HIS A 20 11.29 -4.42 0.24
CA HIS A 20 12.39 -3.89 -0.57
C HIS A 20 11.96 -3.45 -1.97
N THR A 21 10.68 -3.60 -2.32
CA THR A 21 10.12 -3.06 -3.58
C THR A 21 10.25 -1.54 -3.57
N THR A 22 10.75 -0.99 -4.66
CA THR A 22 10.93 0.47 -4.78
C THR A 22 9.59 1.20 -4.80
N LEU A 23 9.59 2.48 -4.39
CA LEU A 23 8.39 3.31 -4.42
C LEU A 23 7.80 3.42 -5.83
N ASP A 24 8.64 3.65 -6.84
CA ASP A 24 8.21 3.75 -8.25
C ASP A 24 7.52 2.47 -8.72
N GLU A 25 8.11 1.32 -8.41
CA GLU A 25 7.55 0.02 -8.76
C GLU A 25 6.22 -0.24 -8.03
N ALA A 26 6.15 0.05 -6.73
CA ALA A 26 4.92 -0.08 -5.96
C ALA A 26 3.79 0.81 -6.52
N VAL A 27 4.11 2.06 -6.89
CA VAL A 27 3.16 2.98 -7.55
C VAL A 27 2.72 2.45 -8.90
N GLY A 28 3.65 1.93 -9.71
CA GLY A 28 3.36 1.31 -11.00
C GLY A 28 2.40 0.13 -10.89
N GLN A 29 2.67 -0.78 -9.94
CA GLN A 29 1.80 -1.95 -9.67
C GLN A 29 0.42 -1.52 -9.17
N LEU A 30 0.36 -0.58 -8.21
CA LEU A 30 -0.90 -0.07 -7.67
C LEU A 30 -1.75 0.63 -8.74
N THR A 31 -1.11 1.43 -9.59
CA THR A 31 -1.75 2.15 -10.70
C THR A 31 -2.31 1.18 -11.74
N THR A 32 -1.51 0.18 -12.13
CA THR A 32 -1.90 -0.85 -13.11
C THR A 32 -3.12 -1.64 -12.62
N ALA A 33 -3.11 -2.02 -11.34
CA ALA A 33 -4.20 -2.79 -10.73
C ALA A 33 -5.44 -1.94 -10.37
N ARG A 34 -5.36 -0.60 -10.48
CA ARG A 34 -6.40 0.36 -10.07
C ARG A 34 -6.90 0.09 -8.65
N ARG A 35 -5.96 -0.12 -7.73
CA ARG A 35 -6.25 -0.34 -6.30
C ARG A 35 -5.90 0.90 -5.47
N SER A 36 -6.43 0.93 -4.26
CA SER A 36 -6.22 2.03 -3.30
C SER A 36 -5.22 1.69 -2.19
N SER A 37 -4.65 0.49 -2.19
CA SER A 37 -3.63 0.09 -1.22
C SER A 37 -2.78 -1.08 -1.73
N VAL A 38 -1.57 -1.17 -1.20
CA VAL A 38 -0.67 -2.33 -1.33
C VAL A 38 -0.50 -3.02 0.03
N LEU A 39 -0.50 -4.35 0.02
CA LEU A 39 -0.14 -5.17 1.17
C LEU A 39 1.36 -5.46 1.09
N VAL A 40 2.09 -5.14 2.15
CA VAL A 40 3.53 -5.40 2.25
C VAL A 40 3.71 -6.75 2.95
N VAL A 41 4.37 -7.69 2.29
CA VAL A 41 4.65 -9.03 2.81
C VAL A 41 6.14 -9.33 2.75
N GLU A 42 6.64 -10.08 3.72
CA GLU A 42 7.99 -10.63 3.77
C GLU A 42 8.06 -11.99 3.03
N ASP A 43 9.26 -12.53 2.81
CA ASP A 43 9.54 -13.77 2.04
C ASP A 43 8.76 -15.03 2.49
N ALA A 44 8.22 -15.05 3.72
CA ALA A 44 7.39 -16.14 4.25
C ALA A 44 5.88 -15.87 4.16
N ASP A 45 5.43 -15.01 3.23
CA ASP A 45 4.06 -14.51 3.12
C ASP A 45 3.55 -13.83 4.41
N ARG A 46 4.48 -13.40 5.27
CA ARG A 46 4.17 -12.78 6.54
C ARG A 46 3.78 -11.31 6.29
N PRO A 47 2.54 -10.89 6.59
CA PRO A 47 2.12 -9.51 6.37
C PRO A 47 2.81 -8.58 7.36
N LEU A 48 3.55 -7.61 6.83
CA LEU A 48 4.21 -6.57 7.62
C LEU A 48 3.28 -5.38 7.84
N GLY A 49 2.43 -5.07 6.87
CA GLY A 49 1.52 -3.94 6.94
C GLY A 49 0.85 -3.63 5.62
N ARG A 50 0.15 -2.50 5.58
CA ARG A 50 -0.55 -2.00 4.40
C ARG A 50 -0.22 -0.52 4.20
N ILE A 51 0.03 -0.14 2.96
CA ILE A 51 0.27 1.24 2.54
C ILE A 51 -0.90 1.66 1.65
N LEU A 52 -1.48 2.84 1.90
CA LEU A 52 -2.57 3.40 1.11
C LEU A 52 -2.04 4.25 -0.05
N ALA A 53 -2.86 4.43 -1.10
CA ALA A 53 -2.50 5.30 -2.22
C ALA A 53 -2.17 6.74 -1.77
N ASP A 54 -2.90 7.26 -0.78
CA ASP A 54 -2.66 8.59 -0.20
C ASP A 54 -1.31 8.69 0.53
N ASP A 55 -0.77 7.59 1.06
CA ASP A 55 0.56 7.57 1.69
C ASP A 55 1.68 7.67 0.64
N LEU A 56 1.39 7.30 -0.61
CA LEU A 56 2.34 7.35 -1.73
C LEU A 56 2.30 8.70 -2.47
N LEU A 57 1.32 9.55 -2.16
CA LEU A 57 1.29 10.90 -2.71
C LEU A 57 2.42 11.70 -2.06
N PRO A 58 3.25 12.42 -2.83
CA PRO A 58 4.17 13.37 -2.23
C PRO A 58 3.33 14.32 -1.39
N GLU A 59 3.63 14.36 -0.11
CA GLU A 59 3.17 15.36 0.84
C GLU A 59 3.08 16.71 0.11
N ARG A 60 1.86 17.22 -0.08
CA ARG A 60 1.67 18.62 -0.43
C ARG A 60 2.04 19.45 0.81
N GLY A 61 3.35 19.56 1.09
CA GLY A 61 3.93 20.59 1.92
C GLY A 61 4.29 20.26 3.37
N HIS A 62 4.85 19.09 3.72
CA HIS A 62 5.53 18.99 5.02
C HIS A 62 6.58 17.87 5.09
N PRO A 63 7.89 18.17 4.88
CA PRO A 63 8.93 17.16 4.84
C PRO A 63 8.85 16.33 6.11
N HIS A 64 8.65 15.02 5.96
CA HIS A 64 8.70 14.06 7.05
C HIS A 64 9.98 14.31 7.86
N THR A 65 9.83 14.93 9.04
CA THR A 65 10.95 15.10 9.94
C THR A 65 11.37 13.71 10.39
N ARG A 66 12.48 13.25 9.84
CA ARG A 66 13.27 12.15 10.39
C ARG A 66 13.40 12.44 11.88
N ARG A 67 12.80 11.60 12.74
CA ARG A 67 13.04 11.71 14.19
C ARG A 67 14.55 11.60 14.41
N PRO A 68 15.21 12.55 15.10
CA PRO A 68 16.58 12.34 15.49
C PRO A 68 16.61 11.11 16.39
N SER A 69 17.49 10.17 16.05
CA SER A 69 17.81 9.02 16.90
C SER A 69 18.11 9.53 18.30
N GLN A 70 17.38 8.99 19.30
CA GLN A 70 17.71 9.15 20.71
C GLN A 70 18.82 8.16 21.07
#